data_AF-A0A5J4Y6M0-F1
#
_entry.id   AF-A0A5J4Y6M0-F1
#
_cell.length_a   1.000
_cell.length_b   1.000
_cell.length_c   1.000
_cell.angle_alpha   90.00
_cell.angle_beta   90.00
_cell.angle_gamma   90.00
#
_symmetry.space_group_name_H-M   'P 1'
#
loop_
_entity.id
_entity.type
_entity.pdbx_description
1 polymer ?
#
loop_
_entity_poly.entity_id
_entity_poly.type
_entity_poly.pdbx_seq_one_letter_code
_entity_poly.pdbx_strand_id
1 'polypeptide(L)'
;MSKSADSTPQQKRAQLHSWPDISLLADELQKQWYDRLNMHLGNILIRPGSCRNVWWSCDKCPDGLPHIWQATILNRTYGTGCPFCSGRAVCQHNTLARKAPEVALFWDAKKNHPMSPDQRTVFSNTRAHWNCSACLHEWQATVVNKVHGKMGVQNLPKQMLAGKQMALGRSTLLLRWQSMPCSSNGIMTETARTEISLTTQHYEATSSFGGIAMHVPRASSGFSRTLPKKRTGCPCCAGYKLCDCNSLETVCPEVAADFDAGKNGVTAAEVTSSAGTKYSWLSDEPGAKKRSVKQRTTYTKQQVFTTARRS
;
A
#
# COMPACT_ATOMS: atom_id res chain seq x y z
N MET A 1 -5.88 -55.07 70.97
CA MET A 1 -4.48 -54.60 70.96
C MET A 1 -4.03 -54.68 69.50
N SER A 2 -4.25 -53.63 68.70
CA SER A 2 -3.26 -52.57 68.41
C SER A 2 -1.99 -53.19 67.77
N LYS A 3 -1.58 -52.88 66.54
CA LYS A 3 -1.46 -51.54 65.95
C LYS A 3 -1.51 -51.60 64.41
N SER A 4 -2.25 -50.65 63.85
CA SER A 4 -2.13 -50.16 62.48
C SER A 4 -0.72 -49.56 62.27
N ALA A 5 -0.05 -49.94 61.18
CA ALA A 5 1.14 -49.24 60.71
C ALA A 5 0.69 -48.08 59.81
N ASP A 6 0.76 -46.90 60.39
CA ASP A 6 0.43 -45.61 59.81
C ASP A 6 1.41 -45.28 58.67
N SER A 7 0.94 -45.37 57.42
CA SER A 7 1.68 -44.86 56.27
C SER A 7 1.68 -43.34 56.32
N THR A 8 2.87 -42.77 56.48
CA THR A 8 3.17 -41.35 56.67
C THR A 8 2.49 -40.46 55.59
N PRO A 9 2.07 -39.22 55.89
CA PRO A 9 1.40 -38.31 54.93
C PRO A 9 2.25 -37.83 53.74
N GLN A 10 3.41 -38.44 53.51
CA GLN A 10 4.49 -37.92 52.66
C GLN A 10 4.51 -38.53 51.25
N GLN A 11 3.58 -39.43 50.92
CA GLN A 11 3.56 -40.12 49.61
C GLN A 11 2.29 -39.88 48.77
N LYS A 12 1.43 -38.90 49.13
CA LYS A 12 0.28 -38.46 48.32
C LYS A 12 0.21 -36.94 48.17
N ARG A 13 1.13 -36.34 47.42
CA ARG A 13 0.95 -35.06 46.71
C ARG A 13 2.02 -34.96 45.62
N ALA A 14 1.78 -35.64 44.52
CA ALA A 14 1.34 -35.03 43.27
C ALA A 14 2.50 -34.32 42.54
N GLN A 15 2.82 -34.84 41.36
CA GLN A 15 3.73 -34.28 40.36
C GLN A 15 3.73 -32.74 40.41
N LEU A 16 4.79 -32.15 40.97
CA LEU A 16 4.97 -30.70 40.98
C LEU A 16 5.08 -30.24 39.52
N HIS A 17 4.01 -29.60 39.07
CA HIS A 17 3.84 -29.06 37.74
C HIS A 17 5.07 -28.24 37.33
N SER A 18 5.72 -28.61 36.23
CA SER A 18 6.92 -27.94 35.68
C SER A 18 6.61 -26.54 35.06
N TRP A 19 5.50 -25.92 35.45
CA TRP A 19 4.91 -24.77 34.79
C TRP A 19 4.82 -23.58 35.76
N PRO A 20 5.04 -22.35 35.26
CA PRO A 20 4.90 -21.16 36.08
C PRO A 20 3.43 -20.92 36.45
N ASP A 21 3.20 -20.50 37.69
CA ASP A 21 1.89 -20.11 38.19
C ASP A 21 1.58 -18.66 37.75
N ILE A 22 0.62 -18.52 36.84
CA ILE A 22 0.17 -17.24 36.27
C ILE A 22 -1.19 -16.77 36.82
N SER A 23 -1.70 -17.42 37.87
CA SER A 23 -3.03 -17.17 38.44
C SER A 23 -3.26 -15.74 38.90
N LEU A 24 -2.20 -14.98 39.21
CA LEU A 24 -2.28 -13.58 39.60
C LEU A 24 -2.41 -12.60 38.42
N LEU A 25 -2.21 -13.05 37.18
CA LEU A 25 -2.41 -12.21 36.00
C LEU A 25 -3.90 -12.15 35.65
N ALA A 26 -4.34 -11.04 35.04
CA ALA A 26 -5.71 -10.95 34.52
C ALA A 26 -5.98 -12.01 33.45
N ASP A 27 -7.23 -12.49 33.33
CA ASP A 27 -7.64 -13.54 32.39
C ASP A 27 -7.18 -13.31 30.94
N GLU A 28 -7.24 -12.06 30.49
CA GLU A 28 -6.80 -11.68 29.15
C GLU A 28 -5.30 -11.85 28.93
N LEU A 29 -4.50 -11.67 29.99
CA LEU A 29 -3.06 -11.89 29.97
C LEU A 29 -2.73 -13.37 30.09
N GLN A 30 -3.46 -14.13 30.92
CA GLN A 30 -3.32 -15.58 30.99
C GLN A 30 -3.57 -16.22 29.61
N LYS A 31 -4.61 -15.79 28.89
CA LYS A 31 -4.90 -16.23 27.51
C LYS A 31 -3.81 -15.88 26.49
N GLN A 32 -3.04 -14.82 26.77
CA GLN A 32 -1.94 -14.39 25.91
C GLN A 32 -0.59 -14.97 26.35
N TRP A 33 -0.54 -15.84 27.36
CA TRP A 33 0.69 -16.48 27.79
C TRP A 33 1.18 -17.48 26.74
N TYR A 34 2.50 -17.55 26.50
CA TYR A 34 3.07 -18.53 25.57
C TYR A 34 3.88 -19.60 26.31
N ASP A 35 3.17 -20.65 26.71
CA ASP A 35 3.62 -21.80 27.49
C ASP A 35 4.96 -22.39 27.05
N ARG A 36 5.07 -22.77 25.77
CA ARG A 36 6.23 -23.50 25.24
C ARG A 36 7.55 -22.77 25.46
N LEU A 37 7.59 -21.45 25.31
CA LEU A 37 8.82 -20.67 25.47
C LEU A 37 9.04 -20.17 26.89
N ASN A 38 8.03 -20.24 27.75
CA ASN A 38 8.13 -19.88 29.16
C ASN A 38 8.33 -21.08 30.09
N MET A 39 8.37 -22.31 29.57
CA MET A 39 8.56 -23.53 30.35
C MET A 39 9.84 -23.53 31.21
N HIS A 40 10.90 -22.86 30.74
CA HIS A 40 12.16 -22.72 31.46
C HIS A 40 12.04 -21.97 32.81
N LEU A 41 10.92 -21.30 33.06
CA LEU A 41 10.67 -20.58 34.31
C LEU A 41 10.37 -21.52 35.48
N GLY A 42 9.98 -22.77 35.22
CA GLY A 42 9.63 -23.74 36.26
C GLY A 42 8.44 -23.28 37.11
N ASN A 43 8.32 -23.83 38.32
CA ASN A 43 7.19 -23.59 39.23
C ASN A 43 7.33 -22.29 40.06
N ILE A 44 7.52 -21.17 39.37
CA ILE A 44 7.55 -19.85 40.00
C ILE A 44 6.18 -19.19 39.96
N LEU A 45 5.89 -18.37 40.96
CA LEU A 45 4.73 -17.49 40.95
C LEU A 45 5.01 -16.22 40.14
N ILE A 46 4.20 -15.96 39.12
CA ILE A 46 4.28 -14.79 38.25
C ILE A 46 3.42 -13.65 38.80
N ARG A 47 4.07 -12.56 39.21
CA ARG A 47 3.40 -11.37 39.75
C ARG A 47 3.19 -10.30 38.67
N PRO A 48 2.04 -9.60 38.62
CA PRO A 48 1.74 -8.57 37.62
C PRO A 48 2.75 -7.41 37.54
N GLY A 49 3.41 -7.07 38.66
CA GLY A 49 4.42 -6.02 38.73
C GLY A 49 5.84 -6.44 38.33
N SER A 50 6.03 -7.65 37.82
CA SER A 50 7.38 -8.16 37.52
C SER A 50 7.98 -7.53 36.27
N CYS A 51 9.22 -7.06 36.35
CA CYS A 51 10.00 -6.61 35.18
C CYS A 51 10.54 -7.77 34.33
N ARG A 52 10.21 -9.02 34.65
CA ARG A 52 10.70 -10.18 33.89
C ARG A 52 10.12 -10.20 32.49
N ASN A 53 11.00 -10.39 31.51
CA ASN A 53 10.65 -10.53 30.10
C ASN A 53 10.21 -11.97 29.82
N VAL A 54 9.01 -12.14 29.28
CA VAL A 54 8.41 -13.44 28.99
C VAL A 54 7.77 -13.43 27.61
N TRP A 55 7.46 -14.62 27.10
CA TRP A 55 6.83 -14.79 25.79
C TRP A 55 5.31 -14.72 25.88
N TRP A 56 4.73 -13.95 24.97
CA TRP A 56 3.30 -13.76 24.81
C TRP A 56 2.87 -14.22 23.42
N SER A 57 1.61 -14.60 23.29
CA SER A 57 0.98 -15.00 22.04
C SER A 57 -0.38 -14.30 21.84
N CYS A 58 -0.80 -14.18 20.58
CA CYS A 58 -2.10 -13.64 20.22
C CYS A 58 -2.55 -14.21 18.88
N ASP A 59 -3.79 -14.70 18.83
CA ASP A 59 -4.35 -15.38 17.65
C ASP A 59 -5.16 -14.44 16.74
N LYS A 60 -4.97 -13.12 16.87
CA LYS A 60 -5.69 -12.10 16.07
C LYS A 60 -5.13 -11.94 14.65
N CYS A 61 -4.30 -12.87 14.20
CA CYS A 61 -3.64 -12.82 12.91
C CYS A 61 -4.58 -13.35 11.81
N PRO A 62 -4.82 -12.60 10.71
CA PRO A 62 -5.78 -13.02 9.69
C PRO A 62 -5.49 -14.33 8.97
N ASP A 63 -4.22 -14.70 8.69
CA ASP A 63 -3.90 -16.01 8.08
C ASP A 63 -3.70 -17.11 9.14
N GLY A 64 -4.24 -16.92 10.36
CA GLY A 64 -4.33 -17.96 11.40
C GLY A 64 -3.03 -18.32 12.11
N LEU A 65 -1.93 -17.61 11.85
CA LEU A 65 -0.65 -17.83 12.52
C LEU A 65 -0.53 -17.00 13.81
N PRO A 66 -0.17 -17.58 14.97
CA PRO A 66 -0.08 -16.82 16.21
C PRO A 66 1.02 -15.76 16.13
N HIS A 67 0.70 -14.56 16.59
CA HIS A 67 1.71 -13.54 16.84
C HIS A 67 2.45 -13.89 18.13
N ILE A 68 3.75 -14.11 18.07
CA ILE A 68 4.58 -14.45 19.24
C ILE A 68 5.59 -13.33 19.48
N TRP A 69 5.64 -12.77 20.70
CA TRP A 69 6.56 -11.70 21.05
C TRP A 69 7.02 -11.76 22.50
N GLN A 70 8.13 -11.06 22.80
CA GLN A 70 8.62 -10.86 24.15
C GLN A 70 8.16 -9.50 24.69
N ALA A 71 7.72 -9.47 25.94
CA ALA A 71 7.48 -8.25 26.69
C ALA A 71 7.58 -8.51 28.20
N THR A 72 7.88 -7.47 28.98
CA THR A 72 7.85 -7.56 30.44
C THR A 72 6.42 -7.72 30.94
N ILE A 73 6.24 -8.48 32.03
CA ILE A 73 4.92 -8.66 32.66
C ILE A 73 4.36 -7.32 33.11
N LEU A 74 5.18 -6.47 33.72
CA LEU A 74 4.83 -5.10 34.13
C LEU A 74 4.19 -4.30 32.98
N ASN A 75 4.84 -4.24 31.82
CA ASN A 75 4.33 -3.47 30.68
C ASN A 75 3.00 -4.02 30.16
N ARG A 76 2.81 -5.33 30.26
CA ARG A 76 1.61 -6.03 29.79
C ARG A 76 0.44 -5.82 30.74
N THR A 77 0.71 -5.84 32.04
CA THR A 77 -0.23 -5.44 33.10
C THR A 77 -0.70 -4.00 32.93
N TYR A 78 0.18 -3.07 32.53
CA TYR A 78 -0.19 -1.68 32.23
C TYR A 78 -0.86 -1.47 30.85
N GLY A 79 -1.20 -2.54 30.13
CA GLY A 79 -2.02 -2.46 28.92
C GLY A 79 -1.26 -2.36 27.59
N THR A 80 0.05 -2.64 27.54
CA THR A 80 0.73 -2.76 26.24
C THR A 80 0.18 -3.95 25.45
N GLY A 81 -0.47 -3.72 24.31
CA GLY A 81 -1.03 -4.79 23.46
C GLY A 81 -0.01 -5.48 22.54
N CYS A 82 -0.49 -6.43 21.73
CA CYS A 82 0.30 -7.14 20.72
C CYS A 82 0.98 -6.15 19.73
N PRO A 83 2.32 -6.21 19.55
CA PRO A 83 3.04 -5.27 18.68
C PRO A 83 2.71 -5.46 17.20
N PHE A 84 2.35 -6.67 16.77
CA PHE A 84 1.97 -6.95 15.38
C PHE A 84 0.59 -6.39 15.04
N CYS A 85 -0.40 -6.59 15.92
CA CYS A 85 -1.76 -6.04 15.74
C CYS A 85 -1.77 -4.51 15.78
N SER A 86 -0.92 -3.91 16.61
CA SER A 86 -0.75 -2.45 16.69
C SER A 86 0.16 -1.88 15.60
N GLY A 87 0.70 -2.72 14.70
CA GLY A 87 1.53 -2.26 13.58
C GLY A 87 2.96 -1.83 13.95
N ARG A 88 3.37 -2.06 15.20
CA ARG A 88 4.72 -1.76 15.72
C ARG A 88 5.76 -2.82 15.36
N ALA A 89 5.31 -4.05 15.06
CA ALA A 89 6.14 -5.13 14.54
C ALA A 89 5.58 -5.64 13.20
N VAL A 90 6.45 -6.13 12.33
CA VAL A 90 6.07 -6.67 11.01
C VAL A 90 5.54 -8.09 11.16
N CYS A 91 4.36 -8.35 10.63
CA CYS A 91 3.89 -9.70 10.30
C CYS A 91 3.47 -9.73 8.83
N GLN A 92 3.38 -10.92 8.24
CA GLN A 92 3.06 -11.09 6.80
C GLN A 92 1.75 -10.39 6.35
N HIS A 93 0.87 -10.05 7.30
CA HIS A 93 -0.45 -9.50 7.06
C HIS A 93 -0.52 -7.99 7.21
N ASN A 94 0.46 -7.37 7.84
CA ASN A 94 0.43 -5.93 8.12
C ASN A 94 1.44 -5.15 7.28
N THR A 95 2.12 -5.84 6.35
CA THR A 95 3.09 -5.25 5.43
C THR A 95 2.43 -4.29 4.45
N LEU A 96 3.19 -3.33 3.95
CA LEU A 96 2.76 -2.38 2.93
C LEU A 96 2.34 -3.10 1.65
N ALA A 97 3.15 -4.08 1.22
CA ALA A 97 2.87 -4.89 0.03
C ALA A 97 1.51 -5.62 0.12
N ARG A 98 1.17 -6.15 1.30
CA ARG A 98 -0.05 -6.94 1.51
C ARG A 98 -1.28 -6.07 1.72
N LYS A 99 -1.17 -4.99 2.51
CA LYS A 99 -2.32 -4.17 2.94
C LYS A 99 -2.60 -2.97 2.04
N ALA A 100 -1.61 -2.48 1.30
CA ALA A 100 -1.78 -1.38 0.35
C ALA A 100 -0.91 -1.60 -0.90
N PRO A 101 -1.18 -2.67 -1.69
CA PRO A 101 -0.41 -2.99 -2.89
C PRO A 101 -0.38 -1.83 -3.90
N GLU A 102 -1.45 -1.05 -3.99
CA GLU A 102 -1.54 0.15 -4.82
C GLU A 102 -0.58 1.26 -4.40
N VAL A 103 -0.28 1.38 -3.11
CA VAL A 103 0.70 2.33 -2.58
C VAL A 103 2.11 1.80 -2.83
N ALA A 104 2.31 0.49 -2.70
CA ALA A 104 3.60 -0.17 -2.97
C ALA A 104 4.06 0.00 -4.43
N LEU A 105 3.14 0.21 -5.39
CA LEU A 105 3.48 0.50 -6.78
C LEU A 105 4.29 1.79 -6.98
N PHE A 106 4.18 2.74 -6.05
CA PHE A 106 4.95 3.98 -6.07
C PHE A 106 6.29 3.87 -5.35
N TRP A 107 6.66 2.69 -4.83
CA TRP A 107 7.89 2.51 -4.06
C TRP A 107 9.13 2.53 -4.97
N ASP A 108 10.10 3.40 -4.67
CA ASP A 108 11.38 3.40 -5.37
C ASP A 108 12.32 2.36 -4.76
N ALA A 109 12.38 1.16 -5.34
CA ALA A 109 13.20 0.06 -4.84
C ALA A 109 14.70 0.37 -4.83
N LYS A 110 15.19 1.18 -5.79
CA LYS A 110 16.62 1.52 -5.89
C LYS A 110 17.02 2.47 -4.77
N LYS A 111 16.24 3.53 -4.55
CA LYS A 111 16.55 4.55 -3.52
C LYS A 111 16.23 4.10 -2.09
N ASN A 112 15.33 3.13 -1.93
CA ASN A 112 14.98 2.62 -0.61
C ASN A 112 15.79 1.39 -0.20
N HIS A 113 16.64 0.82 -1.05
CA HIS A 113 17.45 -0.35 -0.70
C HIS A 113 18.25 -0.09 0.59
N PRO A 114 18.27 -1.03 1.57
CA PRO A 114 17.77 -2.41 1.51
C PRO A 114 16.30 -2.61 1.92
N MET A 115 15.53 -1.54 2.09
CA MET A 115 14.14 -1.60 2.54
C MET A 115 13.19 -2.05 1.43
N SER A 116 12.30 -3.01 1.75
CA SER A 116 11.23 -3.45 0.86
C SER A 116 9.83 -3.20 1.45
N PRO A 117 8.77 -3.10 0.61
CA PRO A 117 7.39 -3.01 1.06
C PRO A 117 6.92 -4.18 1.93
N ASP A 118 7.53 -5.36 1.79
CA ASP A 118 7.24 -6.55 2.62
C ASP A 118 7.83 -6.46 4.03
N GLN A 119 8.81 -5.59 4.24
CA GLN A 119 9.49 -5.41 5.53
C GLN A 119 9.01 -4.16 6.28
N ARG A 120 7.94 -3.51 5.82
CA ARG A 120 7.43 -2.27 6.42
C ARG A 120 5.94 -2.40 6.68
N THR A 121 5.52 -2.06 7.89
CA THR A 121 4.09 -2.03 8.20
C THR A 121 3.44 -0.81 7.57
N VAL A 122 2.13 -0.89 7.28
CA VAL A 122 1.33 0.26 6.83
C VAL A 122 1.26 1.41 7.85
N PHE A 123 1.62 1.14 9.10
CA PHE A 123 1.65 2.10 10.20
C PHE A 123 3.02 2.74 10.39
N SER A 124 4.02 2.36 9.59
CA SER A 124 5.39 2.80 9.80
C SER A 124 5.58 4.30 9.54
N ASN A 125 6.25 4.97 10.48
CA ASN A 125 6.70 6.36 10.33
C ASN A 125 7.98 6.48 9.49
N THR A 126 8.54 5.38 8.97
CA THR A 126 9.73 5.43 8.12
C THR A 126 9.48 6.29 6.88
N ARG A 127 10.36 7.28 6.64
CA ARG A 127 10.39 8.02 5.38
C ARG A 127 10.96 7.13 4.28
N ALA A 128 10.26 7.05 3.18
CA ALA A 128 10.67 6.35 1.98
C ALA A 128 10.67 7.30 0.77
N HIS A 129 11.41 6.91 -0.25
CA HIS A 129 11.39 7.50 -1.58
C HIS A 129 10.26 6.87 -2.40
N TRP A 130 9.54 7.70 -3.12
CA TRP A 130 8.42 7.30 -3.95
C TRP A 130 8.59 7.89 -5.33
N ASN A 131 8.16 7.16 -6.35
CA ASN A 131 8.14 7.63 -7.72
C ASN A 131 6.79 7.32 -8.39
N CYS A 132 6.37 8.20 -9.29
CA CYS A 132 5.17 7.99 -10.08
C CYS A 132 5.56 7.37 -11.42
N SER A 133 5.07 6.19 -11.76
CA SER A 133 5.33 5.62 -13.09
C SER A 133 4.65 6.38 -14.23
N ALA A 134 3.58 7.15 -13.93
CA ALA A 134 2.83 7.89 -14.94
C ALA A 134 3.47 9.23 -15.34
N CYS A 135 4.14 9.90 -14.39
CA CYS A 135 4.75 11.22 -14.64
C CYS A 135 6.20 11.34 -14.19
N LEU A 136 6.79 10.25 -13.73
CA LEU A 136 8.18 10.16 -13.24
C LEU A 136 8.51 11.10 -12.07
N HIS A 137 7.52 11.78 -11.49
CA HIS A 137 7.73 12.62 -10.31
C HIS A 137 8.20 11.77 -9.14
N GLU A 138 9.28 12.23 -8.51
CA GLU A 138 9.86 11.62 -7.32
C GLU A 138 9.60 12.49 -6.08
N TRP A 139 9.31 11.85 -4.95
CA TRP A 139 9.12 12.55 -3.69
C TRP A 139 9.46 11.67 -2.48
N GLN A 140 9.60 12.30 -1.32
CA GLN A 140 9.75 11.60 -0.05
C GLN A 140 8.52 11.82 0.84
N ALA A 141 8.08 10.76 1.52
CA ALA A 141 7.01 10.79 2.50
C ALA A 141 7.11 9.59 3.44
N THR A 142 6.47 9.66 4.62
CA THR A 142 6.35 8.51 5.51
C THR A 142 5.35 7.48 4.98
N VAL A 143 5.58 6.19 5.25
CA VAL A 143 4.67 5.11 4.84
C VAL A 143 3.25 5.35 5.38
N VAL A 144 3.14 5.66 6.68
CA VAL A 144 1.86 5.93 7.34
C VAL A 144 1.08 7.07 6.67
N ASN A 145 1.74 8.14 6.19
CA ASN A 145 1.06 9.25 5.53
C ASN A 145 0.58 8.87 4.12
N LYS A 146 1.32 7.98 3.45
CA LYS A 146 0.93 7.46 2.14
C LYS A 146 -0.26 6.50 2.21
N VAL A 147 -0.43 5.81 3.33
CA VAL A 147 -1.58 4.93 3.58
C VAL A 147 -2.77 5.69 4.19
N HIS A 148 -2.56 6.55 5.20
CA HIS A 148 -3.63 7.15 6.02
C HIS A 148 -4.07 8.57 5.63
N GLY A 149 -3.35 9.31 4.77
CA GLY A 149 -3.88 10.58 4.27
C GLY A 149 -5.25 10.31 3.68
N LYS A 150 -6.36 10.81 4.27
CA LYS A 150 -7.77 10.42 4.03
C LYS A 150 -8.08 9.78 2.66
N MET A 151 -7.80 8.49 2.53
CA MET A 151 -7.93 7.71 1.31
C MET A 151 -8.49 6.36 1.69
N GLY A 152 -9.83 6.31 1.78
CA GLY A 152 -10.53 5.05 1.85
C GLY A 152 -10.20 4.24 0.59
N VAL A 153 -9.62 3.08 0.80
CA VAL A 153 -9.56 1.93 -0.11
C VAL A 153 -10.93 1.67 -0.72
N GLN A 154 -11.25 2.37 -1.80
CA GLN A 154 -12.34 2.08 -2.73
C GLN A 154 -12.00 2.84 -4.03
N ASN A 155 -11.58 2.10 -5.07
CA ASN A 155 -11.37 2.52 -6.47
C ASN A 155 -9.94 2.89 -6.90
N LEU A 156 -9.11 1.87 -7.15
CA LEU A 156 -8.24 1.90 -8.34
C LEU A 156 -8.99 1.31 -9.55
N PRO A 157 -8.77 1.81 -10.78
CA PRO A 157 -9.28 1.18 -11.99
C PRO A 157 -8.73 -0.25 -12.11
N LYS A 158 -9.63 -1.23 -12.26
CA LYS A 158 -9.32 -2.67 -12.40
C LYS A 158 -8.31 -3.01 -13.53
N GLN A 159 -8.02 -2.06 -14.41
CA GLN A 159 -7.15 -2.21 -15.59
C GLN A 159 -5.63 -2.25 -15.27
N MET A 160 -5.17 -1.73 -14.11
CA MET A 160 -3.73 -1.77 -13.77
C MET A 160 -3.31 -2.99 -12.94
N LEU A 161 -4.25 -3.76 -12.36
CA LEU A 161 -3.92 -4.98 -11.62
C LEU A 161 -3.53 -6.15 -12.55
N ALA A 162 -4.06 -6.22 -13.76
CA ALA A 162 -3.88 -7.36 -14.66
C ALA A 162 -2.42 -7.55 -15.14
N GLY A 163 -1.63 -6.48 -15.26
CA GLY A 163 -0.28 -6.54 -15.84
C GLY A 163 0.86 -6.86 -14.87
N LYS A 164 0.70 -6.62 -13.56
CA LYS A 164 1.76 -6.84 -12.55
C LYS A 164 1.50 -7.99 -11.59
N GLN A 165 0.28 -8.52 -11.53
CA GLN A 165 -0.08 -9.59 -10.62
C GLN A 165 0.54 -10.95 -10.99
N MET A 166 1.04 -11.11 -12.22
CA MET A 166 1.76 -12.31 -12.65
C MET A 166 3.25 -12.35 -12.24
N ALA A 167 3.85 -11.24 -11.78
CA ALA A 167 5.29 -11.20 -11.45
C ALA A 167 5.59 -11.41 -9.96
N LEU A 168 4.60 -11.31 -9.07
CA LEU A 168 4.78 -11.41 -7.61
C LEU A 168 4.21 -12.72 -7.02
N GLY A 169 3.65 -13.60 -7.86
CA GLY A 169 3.07 -14.86 -7.45
C GLY A 169 3.82 -16.05 -8.03
N ARG A 170 4.92 -16.44 -7.36
CA ARG A 170 5.59 -17.77 -7.31
C ARG A 170 7.10 -17.63 -7.26
N SER A 171 7.65 -17.38 -6.08
CA SER A 171 9.05 -17.68 -5.76
C SER A 171 9.14 -18.88 -4.82
N THR A 172 8.60 -20.02 -5.27
CA THR A 172 9.03 -21.34 -4.79
C THR A 172 9.58 -22.08 -5.98
N LEU A 173 10.89 -21.95 -6.20
CA LEU A 173 11.73 -22.97 -6.84
C LEU A 173 13.20 -22.61 -6.59
N LEU A 174 13.79 -23.36 -5.65
CA LEU A 174 15.22 -23.54 -5.48
C LEU A 174 15.87 -23.87 -6.83
N LEU A 175 16.74 -23.00 -7.35
CA LEU A 175 17.81 -23.40 -8.27
C LEU A 175 19.08 -22.56 -7.98
N ARG A 176 19.89 -23.16 -7.11
CA ARG A 176 21.37 -23.16 -7.06
C ARG A 176 22.07 -22.30 -8.13
N TRP A 177 22.51 -21.11 -7.73
CA TRP A 177 23.52 -20.34 -8.46
C TRP A 177 24.90 -20.94 -8.12
N GLN A 178 25.49 -21.70 -9.05
CA GLN A 178 26.93 -21.94 -9.04
C GLN A 178 27.61 -20.67 -9.52
N SER A 179 28.39 -20.09 -8.62
CA SER A 179 29.30 -18.98 -8.82
C SER A 179 30.34 -19.32 -9.89
N MET A 180 30.57 -18.41 -10.85
CA MET A 180 31.93 -18.16 -11.33
C MET A 180 32.17 -16.66 -11.59
N PRO A 181 33.40 -16.17 -11.36
CA PRO A 181 33.73 -14.76 -11.25
C PRO A 181 34.13 -14.13 -12.59
N CYS A 182 34.02 -12.81 -12.64
CA CYS A 182 34.42 -11.98 -13.76
C CYS A 182 35.94 -11.73 -13.78
N SER A 183 36.50 -11.63 -14.99
CA SER A 183 37.68 -10.87 -15.43
C SER A 183 38.90 -11.70 -15.86
N SER A 184 39.23 -11.68 -17.16
CA SER A 184 40.19 -10.71 -17.74
C SER A 184 40.79 -11.23 -19.07
N ASN A 185 41.09 -10.26 -19.95
CA ASN A 185 41.97 -10.31 -21.13
C ASN A 185 41.43 -10.93 -22.43
N GLY A 186 41.46 -10.14 -23.52
CA GLY A 186 41.44 -10.65 -24.88
C GLY A 186 40.81 -9.75 -25.94
N ILE A 187 41.66 -8.87 -26.50
CA ILE A 187 41.69 -8.21 -27.81
C ILE A 187 40.64 -8.62 -28.89
N MET A 188 40.10 -7.58 -29.55
CA MET A 188 39.34 -7.41 -30.80
C MET A 188 39.44 -8.51 -31.88
N THR A 189 38.32 -8.79 -32.60
CA THR A 189 38.15 -8.52 -34.07
C THR A 189 36.73 -8.84 -34.57
N GLU A 190 36.11 -7.82 -35.19
CA GLU A 190 35.42 -7.75 -36.49
C GLU A 190 34.52 -8.87 -37.07
N THR A 191 33.49 -8.38 -37.78
CA THR A 191 32.70 -8.95 -38.90
C THR A 191 31.31 -9.60 -38.68
N ALA A 192 30.34 -8.98 -39.38
CA ALA A 192 29.18 -9.51 -40.10
C ALA A 192 28.02 -10.17 -39.29
N ARG A 193 26.84 -9.54 -39.22
CA ARG A 193 25.71 -9.50 -40.19
C ARG A 193 24.71 -10.67 -40.03
N THR A 194 23.45 -10.26 -39.84
CA THR A 194 22.18 -10.86 -40.27
C THR A 194 21.66 -12.16 -39.66
N GLU A 195 20.43 -12.00 -39.12
CA GLU A 195 19.25 -12.90 -39.15
C GLU A 195 19.29 -14.24 -38.42
N ILE A 196 18.19 -14.53 -37.72
CA ILE A 196 17.48 -15.82 -37.52
C ILE A 196 16.33 -15.50 -36.54
N SER A 197 15.12 -15.24 -37.05
CA SER A 197 14.02 -16.20 -37.23
C SER A 197 13.23 -16.45 -35.94
N LEU A 198 12.07 -15.79 -35.84
CA LEU A 198 11.04 -16.07 -34.84
C LEU A 198 10.13 -17.18 -35.39
N THR A 199 10.32 -18.41 -34.92
CA THR A 199 9.33 -19.48 -35.07
C THR A 199 8.21 -19.28 -34.05
N THR A 200 7.10 -18.73 -34.52
CA THR A 200 5.80 -18.70 -33.83
C THR A 200 5.13 -20.07 -34.01
N GLN A 201 4.91 -20.80 -32.92
CA GLN A 201 4.00 -21.94 -32.93
C GLN A 201 2.56 -21.45 -32.70
N HIS A 202 1.71 -21.72 -33.68
CA HIS A 202 0.27 -21.51 -33.65
C HIS A 202 -0.40 -22.48 -32.66
N TYR A 203 -1.38 -21.98 -31.91
CA TYR A 203 -2.48 -22.79 -31.39
C TYR A 203 -3.77 -22.25 -31.98
N GLU A 204 -4.42 -23.07 -32.79
CA GLU A 204 -5.74 -22.82 -33.35
C GLU A 204 -6.83 -23.11 -32.29
N ALA A 205 -7.79 -22.19 -32.17
CA ALA A 205 -9.07 -22.47 -31.53
C ALA A 205 -10.18 -22.05 -32.50
N THR A 206 -10.92 -23.05 -32.96
CA THR A 206 -11.99 -23.01 -33.95
C THR A 206 -13.16 -22.13 -33.51
N SER A 207 -13.66 -21.34 -34.46
CA SER A 207 -14.85 -20.51 -34.36
C SER A 207 -16.15 -21.33 -34.32
N SER A 208 -17.14 -20.85 -33.58
CA SER A 208 -18.54 -20.99 -33.99
C SER A 208 -19.32 -19.73 -33.61
N PHE A 209 -19.81 -19.06 -34.66
CA PHE A 209 -20.68 -17.87 -34.61
C PHE A 209 -22.04 -18.19 -33.98
N GLY A 210 -22.55 -17.26 -33.18
CA GLY A 210 -23.94 -17.21 -32.71
C GLY A 210 -24.26 -15.80 -32.22
N GLY A 211 -24.90 -14.99 -33.07
CA GLY A 211 -25.23 -13.60 -32.77
C GLY A 211 -26.26 -13.48 -31.65
N ILE A 212 -26.03 -12.54 -30.72
CA ILE A 212 -27.04 -12.08 -29.76
C ILE A 212 -26.96 -10.55 -29.67
N ALA A 213 -28.16 -9.96 -29.74
CA ALA A 213 -28.48 -8.54 -29.82
C ALA A 213 -27.76 -7.63 -28.81
N MET A 214 -27.43 -6.43 -29.30
CA MET A 214 -27.05 -5.27 -28.50
C MET A 214 -28.21 -4.86 -27.59
N HIS A 215 -28.21 -5.35 -26.35
CA HIS A 215 -29.04 -4.78 -25.28
C HIS A 215 -28.36 -3.53 -24.73
N VAL A 216 -28.93 -2.35 -25.03
CA VAL A 216 -28.59 -1.09 -24.37
C VAL A 216 -29.27 -1.07 -23.00
N PRO A 217 -28.53 -1.07 -21.87
CA PRO A 217 -29.16 -0.90 -20.57
C PRO A 217 -29.51 0.58 -20.39
N ARG A 218 -30.81 0.86 -20.45
CA ARG A 218 -31.41 2.12 -20.00
C ARG A 218 -31.35 2.12 -18.47
N ALA A 219 -30.29 2.68 -17.89
CA ALA A 219 -30.16 2.83 -16.45
C ALA A 219 -30.60 4.24 -16.03
N SER A 220 -31.70 4.24 -15.31
CA SER A 220 -32.44 5.36 -14.73
C SER A 220 -31.59 6.22 -13.80
N SER A 221 -31.95 7.49 -13.77
CA SER A 221 -31.46 8.55 -12.87
C SER A 221 -31.39 8.13 -11.41
N GLY A 222 -30.18 8.16 -10.85
CA GLY A 222 -29.92 8.03 -9.42
C GLY A 222 -28.58 8.67 -9.05
N PHE A 223 -28.37 9.93 -9.43
CA PHE A 223 -27.18 10.69 -9.05
C PHE A 223 -27.23 11.04 -7.55
N SER A 224 -26.74 10.13 -6.71
CA SER A 224 -26.29 10.51 -5.37
C SER A 224 -25.05 11.40 -5.53
N ARG A 225 -25.15 12.67 -5.12
CA ARG A 225 -24.06 13.66 -5.18
C ARG A 225 -22.96 13.29 -4.18
N THR A 226 -22.11 12.32 -4.51
CA THR A 226 -20.83 12.18 -3.83
C THR A 226 -19.86 13.20 -4.41
N LEU A 227 -19.41 14.16 -3.59
CA LEU A 227 -18.28 15.04 -3.89
C LEU A 227 -17.11 14.22 -4.47
N PRO A 228 -16.39 14.70 -5.52
CA PRO A 228 -15.25 13.97 -6.04
C PRO A 228 -14.20 13.82 -4.93
N LYS A 229 -13.95 12.58 -4.51
CA LYS A 229 -12.96 12.22 -3.49
C LYS A 229 -11.59 12.79 -3.88
N LYS A 230 -10.85 13.34 -2.91
CA LYS A 230 -9.49 13.87 -3.11
C LYS A 230 -8.62 12.83 -3.82
N ARG A 231 -7.88 13.26 -4.86
CA ARG A 231 -7.01 12.38 -5.63
C ARG A 231 -5.86 11.87 -4.76
N THR A 232 -5.61 10.59 -4.93
CA THR A 232 -4.81 9.71 -4.09
C THR A 232 -3.55 9.35 -4.85
N GLY A 233 -2.35 9.50 -4.27
CA GLY A 233 -1.10 9.10 -4.94
C GLY A 233 -0.07 10.22 -5.12
N CYS A 234 0.48 10.35 -6.32
CA CYS A 234 1.52 11.31 -6.66
C CYS A 234 1.02 12.77 -6.46
N PRO A 235 1.77 13.65 -5.76
CA PRO A 235 1.39 15.05 -5.56
C PRO A 235 1.11 15.81 -6.87
N CYS A 236 1.85 15.50 -7.93
CA CYS A 236 1.64 16.08 -9.24
C CYS A 236 0.36 15.58 -9.91
N CYS A 237 0.13 14.27 -10.00
CA CYS A 237 -1.10 13.72 -10.58
C CYS A 237 -2.38 14.12 -9.81
N ALA A 238 -2.23 14.40 -8.52
CA ALA A 238 -3.31 14.90 -7.67
C ALA A 238 -3.54 16.42 -7.78
N GLY A 239 -2.65 17.17 -8.47
CA GLY A 239 -2.76 18.60 -8.67
C GLY A 239 -2.28 19.46 -7.50
N TYR A 240 -1.55 18.87 -6.54
CA TYR A 240 -0.98 19.59 -5.38
C TYR A 240 0.39 20.21 -5.67
N LYS A 241 1.10 19.70 -6.69
CA LYS A 241 2.35 20.26 -7.19
C LYS A 241 2.28 20.37 -8.70
N LEU A 242 2.85 21.43 -9.26
CA LEU A 242 3.02 21.57 -10.71
C LEU A 242 4.06 20.55 -11.21
N CYS A 243 3.79 19.94 -12.36
CA CYS A 243 4.72 19.19 -13.20
C CYS A 243 4.39 19.54 -14.65
N ASP A 244 5.30 19.22 -15.55
CA ASP A 244 5.05 19.30 -17.00
C ASP A 244 3.79 18.50 -17.38
N CYS A 245 3.55 17.39 -16.69
CA CYS A 245 2.42 16.50 -16.91
C CYS A 245 1.04 17.05 -16.52
N ASN A 246 0.96 18.16 -15.80
CA ASN A 246 -0.31 18.66 -15.23
C ASN A 246 -0.51 20.17 -15.38
N SER A 247 0.40 20.87 -16.06
CA SER A 247 0.24 22.28 -16.40
C SER A 247 -1.03 22.50 -17.24
N LEU A 248 -1.58 23.70 -17.18
CA LEU A 248 -2.75 24.07 -17.97
C LEU A 248 -2.42 23.99 -19.46
N GLU A 249 -1.23 24.46 -19.84
CA GLU A 249 -0.74 24.41 -21.22
C GLU A 249 -0.67 22.97 -21.76
N THR A 250 -0.10 22.04 -20.99
CA THR A 250 0.06 20.65 -21.43
C THR A 250 -1.25 19.87 -21.43
N VAL A 251 -2.15 20.11 -20.46
CA VAL A 251 -3.38 19.32 -20.32
C VAL A 251 -4.54 19.87 -21.15
N CYS A 252 -4.66 21.19 -21.29
CA CYS A 252 -5.76 21.84 -21.99
C CYS A 252 -5.26 23.05 -22.82
N PRO A 253 -4.54 22.82 -23.94
CA PRO A 253 -3.92 23.89 -24.72
C PRO A 253 -4.94 24.92 -25.25
N GLU A 254 -6.15 24.49 -25.59
CA GLU A 254 -7.24 25.39 -26.02
C GLU A 254 -7.64 26.39 -24.93
N VAL A 255 -7.67 25.94 -23.67
CA VAL A 255 -7.98 26.81 -22.52
C VAL A 255 -6.77 27.65 -22.15
N ALA A 256 -5.56 27.10 -22.31
CA ALA A 256 -4.31 27.84 -22.11
C ALA A 256 -4.16 29.00 -23.11
N ALA A 257 -4.55 28.82 -24.37
CA ALA A 257 -4.50 29.86 -25.41
C ALA A 257 -5.38 31.06 -25.08
N ASP A 258 -6.42 30.87 -24.27
CA ASP A 258 -7.34 31.90 -23.81
C ASP A 258 -6.96 32.48 -22.42
N PHE A 259 -5.83 32.06 -21.85
CA PHE A 259 -5.35 32.52 -20.55
C PHE A 259 -4.67 33.90 -20.65
N ASP A 260 -5.13 34.88 -19.88
CA ASP A 260 -4.57 36.24 -19.91
C ASP A 260 -3.33 36.36 -18.99
N ALA A 261 -2.16 35.98 -19.51
CA ALA A 261 -0.91 36.00 -18.74
C ALA A 261 -0.54 37.40 -18.23
N GLY A 262 -0.81 38.45 -19.03
CA GLY A 262 -0.52 39.84 -18.67
C GLY A 262 -1.33 40.31 -17.46
N LYS A 263 -2.63 40.02 -17.40
CA LYS A 263 -3.47 40.37 -16.24
C LYS A 263 -3.28 39.45 -15.03
N ASN A 264 -2.82 38.22 -15.24
CA ASN A 264 -2.64 37.25 -14.18
C ASN A 264 -1.24 37.27 -13.54
N GLY A 265 -0.23 37.81 -14.25
CA GLY A 265 1.16 37.85 -13.77
C GLY A 265 1.86 36.49 -13.72
N VAL A 266 1.26 35.46 -14.32
CA VAL A 266 1.78 34.09 -14.44
C VAL A 266 1.41 33.55 -15.82
N THR A 267 2.16 32.58 -16.32
CA THR A 267 1.87 31.90 -17.59
C THR A 267 0.97 30.68 -17.40
N ALA A 268 0.36 30.18 -18.47
CA ALA A 268 -0.43 28.95 -18.42
C ALA A 268 0.43 27.70 -18.10
N ALA A 269 1.72 27.72 -18.44
CA ALA A 269 2.68 26.66 -18.06
C ALA A 269 2.83 26.54 -16.53
N GLU A 270 2.75 27.66 -15.82
CA GLU A 270 2.99 27.77 -14.38
C GLU A 270 1.75 27.47 -13.52
N VAL A 271 0.61 27.19 -14.17
CA VAL A 271 -0.68 26.95 -13.50
C VAL A 271 -1.09 25.51 -13.71
N THR A 272 -1.47 24.80 -12.64
CA THR A 272 -2.01 23.45 -12.80
C THR A 272 -3.39 23.47 -13.48
N SER A 273 -3.67 22.49 -14.33
CA SER A 273 -4.97 22.29 -14.97
C SER A 273 -6.14 22.10 -13.99
N SER A 274 -5.84 21.77 -12.74
CA SER A 274 -6.80 21.64 -11.63
C SER A 274 -6.85 22.84 -10.68
N ALA A 275 -6.15 23.94 -10.99
CA ALA A 275 -6.05 25.08 -10.11
C ALA A 275 -7.43 25.64 -9.73
N GLY A 276 -7.65 25.83 -8.43
CA GLY A 276 -8.86 26.45 -7.88
C GLY A 276 -8.85 27.97 -7.92
N THR A 277 -7.66 28.57 -8.07
CA THR A 277 -7.46 30.02 -8.23
C THR A 277 -8.23 30.53 -9.44
N LYS A 278 -8.80 31.73 -9.30
CA LYS A 278 -9.57 32.39 -10.36
C LYS A 278 -8.65 33.32 -11.15
N TYR A 279 -8.70 33.16 -12.47
CA TYR A 279 -7.88 33.88 -13.43
C TYR A 279 -8.74 34.72 -14.36
N SER A 280 -8.10 35.72 -14.98
CA SER A 280 -8.62 36.48 -16.11
C SER A 280 -8.34 35.72 -17.41
N TRP A 281 -9.26 35.84 -18.37
CA TRP A 281 -9.21 35.16 -19.67
C TRP A 281 -9.29 36.20 -20.80
N LEU A 282 -8.70 35.91 -21.95
CA LEU A 282 -8.60 36.86 -23.07
C LEU A 282 -9.95 37.12 -23.72
N SER A 283 -10.79 36.10 -23.83
CA SER A 283 -12.17 36.21 -24.34
C SER A 283 -13.19 36.77 -23.36
N ASP A 284 -12.77 37.19 -22.16
CA ASP A 284 -13.67 37.80 -21.19
C ASP A 284 -13.87 39.29 -21.49
N GLU A 285 -15.13 39.72 -21.53
CA GLU A 285 -15.49 41.13 -21.68
C GLU A 285 -14.88 41.99 -20.56
N PRO A 286 -14.59 43.29 -20.81
CA PRO A 286 -14.11 44.21 -19.79
C PRO A 286 -15.02 44.21 -18.54
N GLY A 287 -14.45 43.94 -17.37
CA GLY A 287 -15.19 43.87 -16.09
C GLY A 287 -15.81 42.51 -15.77
N ALA A 288 -15.66 41.49 -16.62
CA ALA A 288 -16.12 40.14 -16.32
C ALA A 288 -15.46 39.55 -15.06
N LYS A 289 -16.22 38.72 -14.34
CA LYS A 289 -15.73 38.05 -13.12
C LYS A 289 -14.72 36.97 -13.47
N LYS A 290 -13.57 36.98 -12.78
CA LYS A 290 -12.53 35.93 -12.89
C LYS A 290 -13.10 34.55 -12.61
N ARG A 291 -12.62 33.54 -13.35
CA ARG A 291 -13.05 32.14 -13.26
C ARG A 291 -11.87 31.21 -13.06
N SER A 292 -12.08 30.09 -12.36
CA SER A 292 -11.03 29.09 -12.22
C SER A 292 -10.83 28.29 -13.50
N VAL A 293 -9.68 27.61 -13.61
CA VAL A 293 -9.37 26.75 -14.75
C VAL A 293 -10.49 25.75 -15.01
N LYS A 294 -10.94 25.04 -13.97
CA LYS A 294 -12.03 24.06 -14.06
C LYS A 294 -13.35 24.66 -14.55
N GLN A 295 -13.69 25.86 -14.07
CA GLN A 295 -14.90 26.57 -14.52
C GLN A 295 -14.77 26.95 -16.00
N ARG A 296 -13.59 27.41 -16.42
CA ARG A 296 -13.32 27.76 -17.81
C ARG A 296 -13.36 26.54 -18.73
N THR A 297 -12.72 25.42 -18.37
CA THR A 297 -12.77 24.18 -19.16
C THR A 297 -14.20 23.69 -19.39
N THR A 298 -15.07 23.84 -18.39
CA THR A 298 -16.47 23.44 -18.50
C THR A 298 -17.24 24.37 -19.45
N TYR A 299 -17.00 25.67 -19.36
CA TYR A 299 -17.59 26.68 -20.23
C TYR A 299 -17.19 26.49 -21.70
N THR A 300 -15.90 26.31 -21.98
CA THR A 300 -15.40 26.08 -23.34
C THR A 300 -16.02 24.83 -23.97
N LYS A 301 -16.13 23.73 -23.21
CA LYS A 301 -16.82 22.52 -23.68
C LYS A 301 -18.28 22.78 -24.02
N GLN A 302 -19.00 23.50 -23.17
CA GLN A 302 -20.41 23.84 -23.43
C GLN A 302 -20.57 24.70 -24.70
N GLN A 303 -19.68 25.68 -24.90
CA GLN A 303 -19.67 26.52 -26.10
C GLN A 303 -19.48 25.69 -27.38
N VAL A 304 -18.48 24.80 -27.42
CA VAL A 304 -18.23 23.92 -28.57
C VAL A 304 -19.45 23.03 -28.86
N PHE A 305 -20.07 22.44 -27.84
CA PHE A 305 -21.30 21.65 -28.01
C PHE A 305 -22.48 22.48 -28.54
N THR A 306 -22.62 23.73 -28.13
CA THR A 306 -23.69 24.60 -28.64
C THR A 306 -23.45 25.05 -30.09
N THR A 307 -22.20 25.29 -30.48
CA THR A 307 -21.84 25.67 -31.85
C THR A 307 -22.00 24.49 -32.81
N ALA A 308 -21.62 23.28 -32.38
CA ALA A 308 -21.78 22.05 -33.16
C ALA A 308 -23.24 21.60 -33.36
N ARG A 309 -24.19 22.08 -32.54
CA ARG A 309 -25.64 21.85 -32.73
C ARG A 309 -26.32 22.86 -33.65
N ARG A 310 -25.64 23.98 -33.94
CA ARG A 310 -26.13 25.06 -34.79
C ARG A 310 -25.53 25.04 -36.19
N SER A 311 -24.59 24.13 -36.43
CA SER A 311 -23.99 23.80 -37.74
C SER A 311 -24.64 22.53 -38.27
#